data_AF-A0A7W9HSE1-F1
#
_entry.id   AF-A0A7W9HSE1-F1
#
_cell.length_a   1.000
_cell.length_b   1.000
_cell.length_c   1.000
_cell.angle_alpha   90.00
_cell.angle_beta   90.00
_cell.angle_gamma   90.00
#
_symmetry.space_group_name_H-M   'P 1'
#
loop_
_entity.id
_entity.type
_entity.pdbx_description
1 polymer ?
#
loop_
_entity_poly.entity_id
_entity_poly.type
_entity_poly.pdbx_seq_one_letter_code
_entity_poly.pdbx_strand_id
1 'polypeptide(L)'
;MTAYRLGEVVAERRLECVAGDGARTPVVIRFGRPHPDPLSTNGDWCCPHQIVGLGDETVGASFGVDSLQALLLSVYRVRLKLADRATAASVDLDWLGLPDLGLTVTPTTTRPTNPPTQAPGANDHAGPDQHHPA
;
A
#
# COMPACT_ATOMS: atom_id res chain seq x y z
N MET A 1 3.32 26.65 -8.34
CA MET A 1 3.48 25.18 -8.13
C MET A 1 4.61 24.72 -9.03
N THR A 2 5.64 24.10 -8.47
CA THR A 2 6.71 23.51 -9.28
C THR A 2 6.19 22.21 -9.88
N ALA A 3 6.12 22.12 -11.21
CA ALA A 3 5.76 20.88 -11.88
C ALA A 3 6.92 19.88 -11.72
N TYR A 4 6.66 18.70 -11.17
CA TYR A 4 7.64 17.62 -11.14
C TYR A 4 7.84 17.05 -12.56
N ARG A 5 8.97 16.39 -12.81
CA ARG A 5 9.15 15.56 -14.02
C ARG A 5 8.85 14.12 -13.65
N LEU A 6 8.11 13.41 -14.50
CA LEU A 6 7.75 12.01 -14.24
C LEU A 6 8.99 11.10 -14.23
N GLY A 7 9.98 11.37 -15.09
CA GLY A 7 11.17 10.54 -15.23
C GLY A 7 10.87 9.20 -15.91
N GLU A 8 11.70 8.19 -15.62
CA GLU A 8 11.51 6.82 -16.07
C GLU A 8 10.27 6.21 -15.40
N VAL A 9 9.32 5.72 -16.19
CA VAL A 9 8.11 5.06 -15.68
C VAL A 9 8.44 3.62 -15.30
N VAL A 10 8.18 3.27 -14.05
CA VAL A 10 8.45 1.91 -13.52
C VAL A 10 7.18 1.09 -13.32
N ALA A 11 6.00 1.73 -13.29
CA ALA A 11 4.72 1.06 -13.20
C ALA A 11 3.60 1.89 -13.83
N GLU A 12 2.64 1.21 -14.45
CA GLU A 12 1.42 1.80 -14.98
C GLU A 12 0.18 1.04 -14.50
N ARG A 13 -0.94 1.75 -14.40
CA ARG A 13 -2.28 1.17 -14.24
C ARG A 13 -3.23 1.83 -15.23
N ARG A 14 -3.93 1.01 -16.02
CA ARG A 14 -5.04 1.45 -16.88
C ARG A 14 -6.35 1.17 -16.17
N LEU A 15 -7.18 2.20 -16.06
CA LEU A 15 -8.54 2.17 -15.55
C LEU A 15 -9.49 2.61 -16.65
N GLU A 16 -10.76 2.28 -16.50
CA GLU A 16 -11.85 2.81 -17.32
C GLU A 16 -12.61 3.85 -16.50
N CYS A 17 -12.85 5.02 -17.09
CA CYS A 17 -13.78 6.03 -16.59
C CYS A 17 -15.12 5.85 -17.28
N VAL A 18 -16.17 5.66 -16.50
CA VAL A 18 -17.53 5.38 -16.96
C VAL A 18 -18.42 6.59 -16.65
N ALA A 19 -18.89 7.26 -17.69
CA ALA A 19 -19.84 8.37 -17.55
C ALA A 19 -21.27 7.86 -17.31
N GLY A 20 -22.17 8.76 -16.87
CA GLY A 20 -23.56 8.41 -16.58
C GLY A 20 -24.39 7.91 -17.78
N ASP A 21 -23.94 8.18 -19.02
CA ASP A 21 -24.51 7.65 -20.26
C ASP A 21 -23.91 6.29 -20.68
N GLY A 22 -22.97 5.75 -19.88
CA GLY A 22 -22.26 4.52 -20.15
C GLY A 22 -21.03 4.67 -21.05
N ALA A 23 -20.69 5.88 -21.50
CA ALA A 23 -19.49 6.12 -22.28
C ALA A 23 -18.24 5.79 -21.45
N ARG A 24 -17.27 5.11 -22.09
CA ARG A 24 -16.04 4.64 -21.47
C ARG A 24 -14.83 5.36 -22.05
N THR A 25 -13.98 5.90 -21.18
CA THR A 25 -12.75 6.59 -21.56
C THR A 25 -11.56 6.09 -20.73
N PRO A 26 -10.37 5.94 -21.32
CA PRO A 26 -9.22 5.39 -20.61
C PRO A 26 -8.63 6.41 -19.62
N VAL A 27 -8.34 5.96 -18.41
CA VAL A 27 -7.55 6.70 -17.41
C VAL A 27 -6.25 5.93 -17.15
N VAL A 28 -5.10 6.60 -17.31
CA VAL A 28 -3.78 5.99 -17.13
C VAL A 28 -3.06 6.62 -15.95
N ILE A 29 -2.73 5.79 -14.98
CA ILE A 29 -1.87 6.15 -13.85
C ILE A 29 -0.45 5.72 -14.18
N ARG A 30 0.52 6.59 -13.93
CA ARG A 30 1.95 6.31 -14.08
C ARG A 30 2.69 6.65 -12.81
N PHE A 31 3.64 5.78 -12.44
CA PHE A 31 4.59 6.02 -11.36
C PHE A 31 5.99 6.08 -11.96
N GLY A 32 6.67 7.20 -11.69
CA GLY A 32 8.08 7.39 -11.99
C GLY A 32 8.98 6.63 -11.02
N ARG A 33 10.22 6.34 -11.43
CA ARG A 33 11.24 5.73 -10.58
C ARG A 33 11.44 6.58 -9.32
N PRO A 34 11.24 6.03 -8.10
CA PRO A 34 11.58 6.74 -6.88
C PRO A 34 13.05 7.15 -6.88
N HIS A 35 13.35 8.34 -6.38
CA HIS A 35 14.71 8.87 -6.29
C HIS A 35 14.88 9.76 -5.05
N PRO A 36 16.12 9.96 -4.56
CA PRO A 36 16.38 10.92 -3.50
C PRO A 36 15.83 12.30 -3.87
N ASP A 37 15.19 12.98 -2.92
CA ASP A 37 14.74 14.35 -3.08
C ASP A 37 15.97 15.28 -2.98
N PRO A 38 16.35 15.97 -4.07
CA PRO A 38 17.51 16.87 -4.05
C PRO A 38 17.34 18.07 -3.11
N LEU A 39 16.10 18.34 -2.65
CA LEU A 39 15.79 19.43 -1.72
C LEU A 39 15.75 18.97 -0.26
N SER A 40 15.80 17.67 0.01
CA SER A 40 15.77 17.17 1.38
C SER A 40 17.13 17.29 2.06
N THR A 41 17.16 17.92 3.23
CA THR A 41 18.35 17.96 4.11
C THR A 41 18.57 16.66 4.88
N ASN A 42 17.55 15.79 4.95
CA ASN A 42 17.56 14.55 5.74
C ASN A 42 17.72 13.29 4.87
N GLY A 43 17.84 13.46 3.54
CA GLY A 43 17.97 12.34 2.61
C GLY A 43 16.65 11.64 2.28
N ASP A 44 15.52 12.35 2.40
CA ASP A 44 14.21 11.82 1.99
C ASP A 44 14.19 11.50 0.50
N TRP A 45 13.23 10.66 0.13
CA TRP A 45 12.96 10.24 -1.22
C TRP A 45 11.65 10.83 -1.70
N CYS A 46 11.53 10.97 -3.02
CA CYS A 46 10.27 11.26 -3.67
C CYS A 46 9.98 10.24 -4.78
N CYS A 47 8.70 10.04 -5.06
CA CYS A 47 8.25 9.24 -6.19
C CYS A 47 7.27 10.09 -7.01
N PRO A 48 7.63 10.43 -8.26
CA PRO A 48 6.74 11.15 -9.17
C PRO A 48 5.54 10.28 -9.60
N HIS A 49 4.37 10.88 -9.76
CA HIS A 49 3.16 10.20 -10.25
C HIS A 49 2.30 11.12 -11.12
N GLN A 50 1.62 10.50 -12.08
CA GLN A 50 0.73 11.20 -13.01
C GLN A 50 -0.57 10.40 -13.20
N ILE A 51 -1.69 11.13 -13.35
CA ILE A 51 -2.98 10.59 -13.77
C ILE A 51 -3.35 11.31 -15.06
N VAL A 52 -3.55 10.55 -16.13
CA VAL A 52 -3.90 11.03 -17.47
C VAL A 52 -5.31 10.55 -17.81
N GLY A 53 -6.12 11.39 -18.45
CA GLY A 53 -7.50 11.08 -18.84
C GLY A 53 -8.56 11.43 -17.79
N LEU A 54 -8.18 12.08 -16.67
CA LEU A 54 -9.14 12.51 -15.65
C LEU A 54 -8.66 13.78 -14.92
N GLY A 55 -9.17 14.95 -15.32
CA GLY A 55 -8.86 16.24 -14.72
C GLY A 55 -7.43 16.73 -15.00
N ASP A 56 -6.80 17.35 -14.00
CA ASP A 56 -5.44 17.88 -14.12
C ASP A 56 -4.38 16.78 -14.29
N GLU A 57 -3.67 16.80 -15.41
CA GLU A 57 -2.65 15.81 -15.76
C GLU A 57 -1.23 16.19 -15.33
N THR A 58 -1.06 17.25 -14.52
CA THR A 58 0.26 17.60 -13.99
C THR A 58 0.88 16.46 -13.17
N VAL A 59 2.21 16.35 -13.28
CA VAL A 59 2.99 15.40 -12.48
C VAL A 59 3.08 15.93 -11.05
N GLY A 60 2.61 15.13 -10.11
CA GLY A 60 2.84 15.32 -8.68
C GLY A 60 3.96 14.41 -8.19
N ALA A 61 4.28 14.52 -6.89
CA ALA A 61 5.12 13.57 -6.20
C ALA A 61 4.61 13.38 -4.77
N SER A 62 4.91 12.23 -4.17
CA SER A 62 4.84 12.01 -2.72
C SER A 62 6.24 11.71 -2.17
N PHE A 63 6.43 12.01 -0.88
CA PHE A 63 7.72 11.93 -0.21
C PHE A 63 7.69 10.88 0.89
N GLY A 64 8.81 10.20 1.10
CA GLY A 64 9.01 9.24 2.17
C GLY A 64 10.47 9.19 2.60
N VAL A 65 10.76 8.55 3.72
CA VAL A 65 12.11 8.38 4.27
C VAL A 65 12.98 7.55 3.33
N ASP A 66 12.38 6.63 2.58
CA ASP A 66 13.06 5.79 1.59
C ASP A 66 12.24 5.64 0.29
N SER A 67 12.84 4.96 -0.68
CA SER A 67 12.25 4.72 -2.01
C SER A 67 10.94 3.95 -1.95
N LEU A 68 10.82 2.97 -1.04
CA LEU A 68 9.65 2.13 -0.89
C LEU A 68 8.50 2.93 -0.29
N GLN A 69 8.74 3.69 0.78
CA GLN A 69 7.74 4.52 1.41
C GLN A 69 7.24 5.61 0.46
N ALA A 70 8.16 6.27 -0.28
CA ALA A 70 7.77 7.29 -1.26
C ALA A 70 6.85 6.71 -2.36
N LEU A 71 7.13 5.48 -2.82
CA LEU A 71 6.26 4.78 -3.77
C LEU A 71 4.89 4.45 -3.17
N LEU A 72 4.85 3.85 -1.97
CA LEU A 72 3.60 3.51 -1.29
C LEU A 72 2.73 4.75 -1.03
N LEU A 73 3.34 5.86 -0.62
CA LEU A 73 2.65 7.14 -0.42
C LEU A 73 2.20 7.78 -1.74
N SER A 74 2.89 7.51 -2.85
CA SER A 74 2.43 7.94 -4.19
C SER A 74 1.21 7.15 -4.63
N VAL A 75 1.20 5.83 -4.43
CA VAL A 75 0.01 4.98 -4.67
C VAL A 75 -1.16 5.46 -3.82
N TYR A 76 -0.94 5.72 -2.53
CA TYR A 76 -1.95 6.27 -1.63
C TYR A 76 -2.48 7.62 -2.12
N ARG A 77 -1.59 8.56 -2.49
CA ARG A 77 -1.97 9.89 -3.00
C ARG A 77 -2.78 9.81 -4.29
N VAL A 78 -2.42 8.90 -5.20
CA VAL A 78 -3.18 8.66 -6.44
C VAL A 78 -4.60 8.19 -6.12
N ARG A 79 -4.79 7.28 -5.16
CA ARG A 79 -6.13 6.82 -4.76
C ARG A 79 -7.03 7.97 -4.31
N LEU A 80 -6.50 8.85 -3.45
CA LEU A 80 -7.24 10.04 -3.00
C LEU A 80 -7.60 10.95 -4.18
N LYS A 81 -6.62 11.25 -5.04
CA LYS A 81 -6.85 12.08 -6.23
C LYS A 81 -7.91 11.48 -7.17
N LEU A 82 -7.91 10.17 -7.39
CA LEU A 82 -8.91 9.50 -8.24
C LEU A 82 -10.31 9.61 -7.63
N ALA A 83 -10.45 9.37 -6.33
CA ALA A 83 -11.73 9.51 -5.64
C ALA A 83 -12.28 10.95 -5.72
N ASP A 84 -11.44 11.94 -5.45
CA ASP A 84 -11.80 13.36 -5.52
C ASP A 84 -12.23 13.76 -6.94
N ARG A 85 -11.45 13.34 -7.94
CA ARG A 85 -11.70 13.68 -9.36
C ARG A 85 -12.91 12.96 -9.93
N ALA A 86 -13.11 11.69 -9.59
CA ALA A 86 -14.28 10.92 -9.99
C ALA A 86 -15.56 11.55 -9.43
N THR A 87 -15.53 11.93 -8.15
CA THR A 87 -16.63 12.64 -7.48
C THR A 87 -16.91 13.98 -8.16
N ALA A 88 -15.87 14.79 -8.39
CA ALA A 88 -16.00 16.11 -9.03
C ALA A 88 -16.54 16.01 -10.46
N ALA A 89 -16.18 14.97 -11.21
CA ALA A 89 -16.64 14.73 -12.57
C ALA A 89 -17.97 13.95 -12.65
N SER A 90 -18.49 13.46 -11.52
CA SER A 90 -19.67 12.57 -11.47
C SER A 90 -19.53 11.35 -12.39
N VAL A 91 -18.39 10.66 -12.30
CA VAL A 91 -18.05 9.45 -13.07
C VAL A 91 -17.65 8.31 -12.15
N ASP A 92 -17.84 7.08 -12.62
CA ASP A 92 -17.30 5.89 -11.96
C ASP A 92 -15.94 5.53 -12.56
N LEU A 93 -15.11 4.87 -11.74
CA LEU A 93 -13.84 4.30 -12.18
C LEU A 93 -13.89 2.79 -11.96
N ASP A 94 -13.46 2.02 -12.97
CA ASP A 94 -13.34 0.58 -12.85
C ASP A 94 -11.96 0.08 -13.29
N TRP A 95 -11.54 -1.02 -12.69
CA TRP A 95 -10.39 -1.79 -13.12
C TRP A 95 -10.83 -3.22 -13.39
N LEU A 96 -10.69 -3.68 -14.64
CA LEU A 96 -11.13 -5.00 -15.08
C LEU A 96 -12.63 -5.25 -14.83
N GLY A 97 -13.46 -4.21 -14.95
CA GLY A 97 -14.90 -4.27 -14.68
C GLY A 97 -15.27 -4.28 -13.19
N LEU A 98 -14.30 -4.03 -12.29
CA LEU A 98 -14.50 -4.04 -10.84
C LEU A 98 -14.32 -2.64 -10.24
N PRO A 99 -15.08 -2.27 -9.19
CA PRO A 99 -14.93 -0.98 -8.51
C PRO A 99 -13.66 -0.89 -7.65
N ASP A 100 -13.06 -2.02 -7.29
CA ASP A 100 -11.74 -2.02 -6.67
C ASP A 100 -10.68 -1.71 -7.73
N LEU A 101 -10.06 -0.54 -7.61
CA LEU A 101 -9.05 -0.07 -8.54
C LEU A 101 -7.73 -0.83 -8.42
N GLY A 102 -7.60 -1.80 -7.51
CA GLY A 102 -6.42 -2.65 -7.32
C GLY A 102 -5.17 -1.87 -6.91
N LEU A 103 -5.38 -0.80 -6.14
CA LEU A 103 -4.34 0.06 -5.58
C LEU A 103 -4.18 -0.15 -4.06
N THR A 104 -4.83 -1.19 -3.51
CA THR A 104 -4.72 -1.59 -2.11
C THR A 104 -4.32 -3.06 -2.04
N VAL A 105 -3.35 -3.38 -1.20
CA VAL A 105 -3.01 -4.76 -0.85
C VAL A 105 -3.18 -4.88 0.66
N THR A 106 -4.23 -5.58 1.10
CA THR A 106 -4.46 -5.87 2.51
C THR A 106 -3.89 -7.27 2.78
N PRO A 107 -2.76 -7.40 3.51
CA PRO A 107 -2.22 -8.70 3.81
C PRO A 107 -3.10 -9.42 4.84
N THR A 108 -3.41 -10.70 4.60
CA THR A 108 -3.96 -11.57 5.64
C THR A 108 -2.81 -12.05 6.52
N THR A 109 -2.71 -11.50 7.72
CA THR A 109 -1.72 -11.96 8.71
C THR A 109 -2.34 -13.03 9.60
N THR A 110 -1.99 -14.29 9.38
CA THR A 110 -2.29 -15.34 10.36
C THR A 110 -1.27 -15.27 11.48
N ARG A 111 -1.70 -14.87 12.68
CA ARG A 111 -0.85 -15.01 13.88
C ARG A 111 -0.74 -16.51 14.19
N PRO A 112 0.47 -17.10 14.33
CA PRO A 112 0.57 -18.44 14.85
C PRO A 112 -0.02 -18.46 16.26
N THR A 113 -1.07 -19.25 16.49
CA THR A 113 -1.55 -19.54 17.83
C THR A 113 -0.51 -20.42 18.50
N ASN A 114 0.16 -19.92 19.54
CA ASN A 114 0.93 -20.80 20.40
C ASN A 114 -0.01 -21.86 20.98
N PRO A 115 0.36 -23.15 20.98
CA PRO A 115 -0.42 -24.16 21.70
C PRO A 115 -0.48 -23.78 23.19
N PRO A 116 -1.58 -24.12 23.90
CA PRO A 116 -1.67 -23.88 25.33
C PRO A 116 -0.47 -24.53 26.03
N THR A 117 0.26 -23.76 26.82
CA THR A 117 1.36 -24.24 27.67
C THR A 117 0.82 -25.37 28.54
N GLN A 118 1.34 -26.60 28.37
CA GLN A 118 1.07 -27.68 29.32
C GLN A 118 1.57 -27.24 30.69
N ALA A 119 0.67 -27.20 31.68
CA ALA A 119 1.06 -26.99 33.06
C ALA A 119 2.08 -28.09 33.48
N PRO A 120 3.14 -27.76 34.22
CA PRO A 120 4.12 -28.75 34.65
C PRO A 120 3.41 -29.83 35.48
N GLY A 121 3.54 -31.08 35.04
CA GLY A 121 3.01 -32.24 35.75
C GLY A 121 3.62 -32.36 37.15
N ALA A 122 2.78 -32.60 38.14
CA ALA A 122 3.21 -32.94 39.49
C ALA A 122 3.90 -34.31 39.48
N ASN A 123 5.24 -34.30 39.59
CA ASN A 123 6.03 -35.49 39.89
C ASN A 123 6.21 -35.59 41.41
N ASP A 124 5.29 -36.29 42.10
CA ASP A 124 5.53 -36.76 43.46
C ASP A 124 6.23 -38.12 43.41
N HIS A 125 7.57 -38.09 43.43
CA HIS A 125 8.39 -39.26 43.74
C HIS A 125 8.56 -39.35 45.27
N ALA A 126 7.70 -40.12 45.93
CA ALA A 126 7.98 -40.61 47.28
C ALA A 126 8.84 -41.88 47.18
N GLY A 127 10.13 -41.78 47.52
CA GLY A 127 11.01 -42.92 47.72
C GLY A 127 10.79 -43.55 49.11
N PRO A 128 11.04 -44.87 49.29
CA PRO A 128 10.79 -45.53 50.57
C PRO A 128 11.96 -45.32 51.56
N ASP A 129 11.61 -44.92 52.79
CA ASP A 129 12.50 -44.86 53.96
C ASP A 129 13.02 -46.26 54.32
N GLN A 130 14.34 -46.41 54.40
CA GLN A 130 15.00 -47.55 55.03
C GLN A 130 15.70 -47.07 56.30
N HIS A 131 15.21 -47.50 57.47
CA HIS A 131 15.97 -47.48 58.74
C HIS A 131 15.88 -48.85 59.42
N HIS A 132 17.07 -49.42 59.66
CA HIS A 132 17.33 -50.67 60.35
C HIS A 132 17.48 -50.40 61.85
N PRO A 133 16.90 -51.20 62.77
CA PRO A 133 17.18 -51.07 64.20
C PRO A 133 18.40 -51.89 64.61
N ALA A 134 19.01 -51.46 65.72
CA ALA A 134 20.08 -52.17 66.46
C ALA A 134 19.50 -53.21 67.43
#